data_AF-B7R4Q1-F1
#
_entry.id   AF-B7R4Q1-F1
#
_cell.length_a   1.000
_cell.length_b   1.000
_cell.length_c   1.000
_cell.angle_alpha   90.00
_cell.angle_beta   90.00
_cell.angle_gamma   90.00
#
_symmetry.space_group_name_H-M   'P 1'
#
loop_
_entity.id
_entity.type
_entity.pdbx_description
1 polymer ?
#
loop_
_entity_poly.entity_id
_entity_poly.type
_entity_poly.pdbx_seq_one_letter_code
_entity_poly.pdbx_strand_id
1 'polypeptide(L)'
;MKGKVYLLAFVALALIDALTTWFGVRMGFVEANGIIAERLRNPVLFFGSYALFTALGAGVIVVSIRLERLSPAFRLVVIGMIILKAVPAVNNLLLLAGISRSSVLLTTAEPLLRAPYAANLP
;
A
#
# COMPACT_ATOMS: atom_id res chain seq x y z
N MET A 1 -10.97 14.92 13.80
CA MET A 1 -11.52 14.44 12.51
C MET A 1 -10.45 13.90 11.56
N LYS A 2 -9.25 14.51 11.44
CA LYS A 2 -8.17 14.05 10.52
C LYS A 2 -7.71 12.59 10.73
N GLY A 3 -7.66 12.09 11.97
CA GLY A 3 -7.27 10.70 12.25
C GLY A 3 -8.17 9.62 11.61
N LYS A 4 -9.49 9.86 11.53
CA LYS A 4 -10.43 8.94 10.87
C LYS A 4 -10.19 8.87 9.37
N VAL A 5 -9.80 9.99 8.75
CA VAL A 5 -9.50 10.07 7.31
C VAL A 5 -8.27 9.22 6.98
N TYR A 6 -7.20 9.30 7.77
CA TYR A 6 -5.99 8.49 7.58
C TYR A 6 -6.27 6.98 7.68
N LEU A 7 -7.06 6.58 8.68
CA LEU A 7 -7.47 5.19 8.83
C LEU A 7 -8.32 4.71 7.64
N LEU A 8 -9.32 5.50 7.24
CA LEU A 8 -10.18 5.16 6.11
C LEU A 8 -9.39 5.08 4.79
N ALA A 9 -8.46 6.02 4.56
CA ALA A 9 -7.60 6.00 3.39
C ALA A 9 -6.73 4.74 3.36
N PHE A 10 -6.12 4.36 4.49
CA PHE A 10 -5.32 3.15 4.59
C PHE A 10 -6.14 1.88 4.28
N VAL A 11 -7.34 1.78 4.85
CA VAL A 11 -8.24 0.63 4.61
C VAL A 11 -8.70 0.59 3.15
N ALA A 12 -9.08 1.73 2.58
CA ALA A 12 -9.48 1.81 1.17
C ALA A 12 -8.35 1.39 0.23
N LEU A 13 -7.12 1.88 0.46
CA LEU A 13 -5.95 1.48 -0.31
C LEU A 13 -5.67 -0.02 -0.18
N ALA A 14 -5.81 -0.59 1.02
CA ALA A 14 -5.63 -2.02 1.22
C ALA A 14 -6.70 -2.88 0.54
N LEU A 15 -7.95 -2.40 0.46
CA LEU A 15 -9.01 -3.06 -0.29
C LEU A 15 -8.73 -3.00 -1.80
N ILE A 16 -8.34 -1.83 -2.31
CA ILE A 16 -7.95 -1.66 -3.72
C ILE A 16 -6.81 -2.62 -4.05
N ASP A 17 -5.75 -2.62 -3.24
CA ASP A 17 -4.61 -3.53 -3.41
C ASP A 17 -5.05 -5.00 -3.46
N ALA A 18 -5.78 -5.47 -2.45
CA ALA A 18 -6.25 -6.86 -2.39
C ALA A 18 -7.08 -7.26 -3.61
N LEU A 19 -8.03 -6.41 -4.02
CA LEU A 19 -8.90 -6.67 -5.17
C LEU A 19 -8.10 -6.66 -6.47
N THR A 20 -7.24 -5.67 -6.66
CA THR A 20 -6.46 -5.52 -7.89
C THR A 20 -5.42 -6.63 -8.03
N THR A 21 -4.80 -7.09 -6.95
CA THR A 21 -3.97 -8.31 -6.94
C THR A 21 -4.79 -9.55 -7.31
N TRP A 22 -5.95 -9.74 -6.67
CA TRP A 22 -6.81 -10.91 -6.92
C TRP A 22 -7.26 -11.00 -8.38
N PHE A 23 -7.73 -9.90 -8.94
CA PHE A 23 -8.16 -9.84 -10.33
C PHE A 23 -6.98 -9.87 -11.30
N GLY A 24 -5.87 -9.19 -10.99
CA GLY A 24 -4.67 -9.17 -11.83
C GLY A 24 -4.13 -10.56 -12.10
N VAL A 25 -4.03 -11.40 -11.06
CA VAL A 25 -3.56 -12.78 -11.22
C VAL A 25 -4.52 -13.63 -12.04
N ARG A 26 -5.84 -13.43 -11.89
CA ARG A 26 -6.85 -14.10 -12.72
C ARG A 26 -6.82 -13.66 -14.19
N MET A 27 -6.32 -12.45 -14.48
CA MET A 27 -6.08 -11.96 -15.83
C MET A 27 -4.72 -12.38 -16.41
N GLY A 28 -3.96 -13.22 -15.70
CA GLY A 28 -2.68 -13.76 -16.17
C GLY A 28 -1.45 -12.94 -15.75
N PHE A 29 -1.60 -11.96 -14.85
CA PHE A 29 -0.44 -11.30 -14.26
C PHE A 29 0.26 -12.21 -13.26
N VAL A 30 1.59 -12.11 -13.23
CA VAL A 30 2.42 -12.88 -12.31
C VAL A 30 2.61 -12.06 -11.03
N GLU A 31 2.22 -12.64 -9.90
CA GLU A 31 2.51 -12.06 -8.59
C GLU A 31 4.00 -12.23 -8.29
N ALA A 32 4.70 -11.12 -8.07
CA ALA A 32 6.14 -11.12 -7.83
C ALA A 32 6.50 -11.66 -6.44
N ASN A 33 5.58 -11.53 -5.47
CA ASN A 33 5.78 -12.05 -4.13
C ASN A 33 5.33 -13.52 -4.03
N GLY A 34 6.29 -14.45 -3.94
CA GLY A 34 6.01 -15.88 -3.85
C GLY A 34 5.11 -16.29 -2.68
N ILE A 35 5.16 -15.56 -1.55
CA ILE A 35 4.29 -15.82 -0.38
C ILE A 35 2.84 -15.42 -0.69
N ILE A 36 2.63 -14.30 -1.40
CA ILE A 36 1.30 -13.86 -1.81
C ILE A 36 0.76 -14.80 -2.90
N ALA A 37 1.60 -15.20 -3.85
CA ALA A 37 1.27 -16.14 -4.91
C ALA A 37 0.78 -17.50 -4.37
N GLU A 38 1.38 -18.00 -3.29
CA GLU A 38 0.95 -19.24 -2.65
C GLU A 38 -0.44 -19.09 -2.02
N ARG A 39 -0.69 -17.96 -1.34
CA ARG A 39 -1.98 -17.68 -0.68
C ARG A 39 -3.10 -17.45 -1.69
N LEU A 40 -2.80 -16.92 -2.87
CA LEU A 40 -3.78 -16.69 -3.95
C LEU A 40 -4.48 -17.97 -4.41
N ARG A 41 -3.89 -19.16 -4.18
CA ARG A 41 -4.52 -20.46 -4.47
C ARG A 41 -5.74 -20.73 -3.60
N ASN A 42 -5.83 -20.11 -2.43
CA ASN A 42 -6.96 -20.24 -1.51
C ASN A 42 -7.52 -18.84 -1.16
N PRO A 43 -8.74 -18.49 -1.62
CA PRO A 43 -9.33 -17.18 -1.37
C PRO A 43 -9.38 -16.79 0.11
N VAL A 44 -9.67 -17.76 0.99
CA VAL A 44 -9.77 -17.52 2.43
C VAL A 44 -8.41 -17.17 3.03
N LEU A 45 -7.35 -17.87 2.63
CA LEU A 45 -5.98 -17.56 3.07
C LEU A 45 -5.50 -16.21 2.52
N PHE A 46 -5.80 -15.93 1.26
CA PHE A 46 -5.44 -14.65 0.64
C PHE A 46 -6.12 -13.48 1.35
N PHE A 47 -7.45 -13.41 1.33
CA PHE A 47 -8.21 -12.30 1.92
C PHE A 47 -8.07 -12.25 3.45
N GLY A 48 -7.99 -13.41 4.12
CA GLY A 48 -7.76 -13.48 5.56
C GLY A 48 -6.41 -12.89 5.96
N SER A 49 -5.33 -13.23 5.23
CA SER A 49 -4.02 -12.64 5.48
C SER A 49 -4.01 -11.13 5.21
N TYR A 50 -4.65 -10.69 4.12
CA TYR A 50 -4.80 -9.27 3.81
C TYR A 50 -5.56 -8.51 4.91
N ALA A 51 -6.68 -9.06 5.39
CA ALA A 51 -7.47 -8.47 6.46
C ALA A 51 -6.66 -8.36 7.76
N LEU A 52 -5.88 -9.39 8.12
CA LEU A 52 -5.00 -9.38 9.29
C LEU A 52 -3.94 -8.28 9.18
N PHE A 53 -3.20 -8.20 8.06
CA PHE A 53 -2.17 -7.17 7.89
C PHE A 53 -2.77 -5.76 7.84
N THR A 54 -3.95 -5.61 7.27
CA THR A 54 -4.69 -4.33 7.30
C THR A 54 -5.10 -3.97 8.73
N ALA A 55 -5.59 -4.93 9.52
CA ALA A 55 -5.95 -4.68 10.92
C ALA A 55 -4.73 -4.28 11.77
N LEU A 56 -3.58 -4.94 11.57
CA LEU A 56 -2.32 -4.58 12.22
C LEU A 56 -1.87 -3.16 11.83
N GLY A 57 -1.86 -2.84 10.53
CA GLY A 57 -1.48 -1.52 10.04
C GLY A 57 -2.43 -0.40 10.52
N ALA A 58 -3.74 -0.68 10.53
CA ALA A 58 -4.74 0.19 11.14
C ALA A 58 -4.49 0.41 12.63
N GLY A 59 -4.12 -0.65 13.36
CA GLY A 59 -3.72 -0.57 14.77
C GLY A 59 -2.53 0.37 14.97
N VAL A 60 -1.47 0.23 14.16
CA VAL A 60 -0.31 1.12 14.18
C VAL A 60 -0.74 2.57 13.93
N ILE A 61 -1.57 2.83 12.91
CA ILE A 61 -2.08 4.18 12.63
C ILE A 61 -2.84 4.76 13.83
N VAL A 62 -3.74 3.98 14.44
CA VAL A 62 -4.52 4.43 15.61
C VAL A 62 -3.61 4.76 16.78
N VAL A 63 -2.61 3.90 17.06
CA VAL A 63 -1.63 4.11 18.13
C VAL A 63 -0.80 5.36 17.84
N SER A 64 -0.27 5.52 16.62
CA SER A 64 0.52 6.68 16.22
C SER A 64 -0.26 7.99 16.32
N ILE A 65 -1.54 8.02 15.93
CA ILE A 65 -2.41 9.20 16.11
C ILE A 65 -2.57 9.54 17.59
N ARG A 66 -2.69 8.54 18.47
CA ARG A 66 -2.78 8.79 19.92
C ARG A 66 -1.47 9.34 20.48
N LEU A 67 -0.34 8.85 19.99
CA LEU A 67 1.00 9.26 20.41
C LEU A 67 1.44 10.60 19.79
N GLU A 68 0.76 11.11 18.75
CA GLU A 68 1.04 12.43 18.15
C GLU A 68 1.04 13.58 19.17
N ARG A 69 0.28 13.42 20.26
CA ARG A 69 0.27 14.37 21.38
C ARG A 69 1.60 14.46 22.14
N LEU A 70 2.40 13.39 22.10
CA LEU A 70 3.71 13.32 22.75
C LEU A 70 4.82 13.83 21.82
N SER A 71 4.70 13.56 20.51
CA SER A 71 5.63 14.07 19.52
C SER A 71 4.96 14.16 18.13
N PRO A 72 5.15 15.27 17.40
CA PRO A 72 4.63 15.41 16.04
C PRO A 72 5.26 14.39 15.06
N ALA A 73 6.39 13.77 15.41
CA ALA A 73 7.03 12.74 14.58
C ALA A 73 6.12 11.52 14.35
N PHE A 74 5.22 11.19 15.28
CA PHE A 74 4.28 10.07 15.09
C PHE A 74 3.32 10.29 13.92
N ARG A 75 3.08 11.55 13.51
CA ARG A 75 2.31 11.84 12.30
C ARG A 75 3.03 11.39 11.04
N LEU A 76 4.36 11.43 11.00
CA LEU A 76 5.15 10.92 9.88
C LEU A 76 4.99 9.42 9.74
N VAL A 77 4.86 8.68 10.83
CA VAL A 77 4.58 7.23 10.81
C VAL A 77 3.23 6.94 10.14
N VAL A 78 2.19 7.71 10.50
CA VAL A 78 0.86 7.58 9.88
C VAL A 78 0.91 7.84 8.38
N ILE A 79 1.58 8.92 7.97
CA ILE A 79 1.74 9.28 6.55
C ILE A 79 2.54 8.20 5.82
N GLY A 80 3.65 7.74 6.40
CA GLY A 80 4.49 6.69 5.84
C GLY A 80 3.73 5.39 5.63
N MET A 81 2.91 4.96 6.60
CA MET A 81 2.07 3.77 6.48
C MET A 81 1.07 3.87 5.31
N ILE A 82 0.47 5.04 5.11
CA ILE A 82 -0.46 5.28 4.00
C ILE A 82 0.28 5.24 2.67
N ILE A 83 1.43 5.92 2.56
CA ILE A 83 2.25 5.93 1.34
C ILE A 83 2.70 4.51 0.99
N LEU A 84 3.24 3.77 1.96
CA LEU A 84 3.68 2.39 1.75
C LEU A 84 2.54 1.48 1.28
N LYS A 85 1.31 1.72 1.75
CA LYS A 85 0.14 0.97 1.29
C LYS A 85 -0.38 1.46 -0.07
N ALA A 86 -0.21 2.74 -0.40
CA ALA A 86 -0.61 3.31 -1.67
C ALA A 86 0.21 2.76 -2.85
N VAL A 87 1.51 2.52 -2.66
CA VAL A 87 2.40 2.01 -3.72
C VAL A 87 1.88 0.73 -4.38
N PRO A 88 1.65 -0.39 -3.67
CA PRO A 88 1.16 -1.61 -4.30
C PRO A 88 -0.27 -1.43 -4.84
N ALA A 89 -1.14 -0.69 -4.14
CA ALA A 89 -2.51 -0.42 -4.59
C ALA A 89 -2.55 0.31 -5.94
N VAL A 90 -1.75 1.37 -6.09
CA VAL A 90 -1.66 2.15 -7.32
C VAL A 90 -1.00 1.33 -8.42
N ASN A 91 0.08 0.60 -8.13
CA ASN A 91 0.75 -0.26 -9.12
C ASN A 91 -0.20 -1.26 -9.74
N ASN A 92 -0.93 -2.00 -8.90
CA ASN A 92 -1.86 -3.02 -9.35
C ASN A 92 -3.04 -2.41 -10.12
N LEU A 93 -3.50 -1.23 -9.73
CA LEU A 93 -4.53 -0.49 -10.48
C LEU A 93 -4.04 -0.04 -11.86
N LEU A 94 -2.82 0.50 -11.96
CA LEU A 94 -2.25 0.94 -13.25
C LEU A 94 -2.01 -0.25 -14.19
N LEU A 95 -1.52 -1.38 -13.66
CA LEU A 95 -1.36 -2.61 -14.43
C LEU A 95 -2.71 -3.10 -14.98
N LEU A 96 -3.76 -3.07 -14.16
CA LEU A 96 -5.11 -3.44 -14.60
C LEU A 96 -5.71 -2.47 -15.60
N ALA A 97 -5.33 -1.19 -15.55
CA ALA A 97 -5.71 -0.20 -16.56
C ALA A 97 -4.95 -0.37 -17.89
N GLY A 98 -4.09 -1.38 -18.02
CA GLY A 98 -3.33 -1.68 -19.24
C GLY A 98 -2.02 -0.90 -19.37
N ILE A 99 -1.58 -0.21 -18.32
CA ILE A 99 -0.29 0.48 -18.33
C ILE A 99 0.84 -0.56 -18.24
N SER A 100 1.84 -0.42 -19.11
CA SER A 100 2.97 -1.35 -19.17
C SER A 100 3.80 -1.33 -17.88
N ARG A 101 4.41 -2.47 -17.54
CA ARG A 101 5.21 -2.64 -16.30
C ARG A 101 6.35 -1.62 -16.19
N SER A 102 7.00 -1.28 -17.30
CA SER A 102 8.06 -0.27 -17.35
C SER A 102 7.55 1.12 -16.99
N SER A 103 6.35 1.49 -17.46
CA SER A 103 5.70 2.77 -17.13
C SER A 103 5.20 2.83 -15.69
N VAL A 104 4.81 1.69 -15.09
CA VAL A 104 4.41 1.63 -13.67
C VAL A 104 5.60 1.91 -12.73
N LEU A 105 6.77 1.32 -12.99
CA LEU A 105 7.97 1.57 -12.19
C LEU A 105 8.40 3.05 -12.22
N LEU A 106 8.26 3.71 -13.39
CA LEU A 106 8.57 5.13 -13.57
C LEU A 106 7.55 6.06 -12.88
N THR A 107 6.31 5.60 -12.67
CA THR A 107 5.24 6.45 -12.10
C THR A 107 5.09 6.32 -10.59
N THR A 108 5.55 5.23 -9.97
CA THR A 108 5.36 5.01 -8.53
C THR A 108 6.66 4.79 -7.75
N ALA A 109 7.63 4.05 -8.29
CA ALA A 109 8.89 3.78 -7.59
C ALA A 109 9.92 4.89 -7.82
N GLU A 110 10.05 5.38 -9.05
CA GLU A 110 11.01 6.42 -9.40
C GLU A 110 10.79 7.75 -8.65
N PRO A 111 9.56 8.27 -8.45
CA PRO A 111 9.35 9.49 -7.66
C PRO A 111 9.73 9.31 -6.18
N LEU A 112 9.50 8.12 -5.60
CA LEU A 112 9.88 7.80 -4.22
C LEU A 112 11.41 7.65 -4.06
N LEU A 113 12.08 7.10 -5.07
CA LEU A 113 13.55 6.96 -5.10
C LEU A 113 14.26 8.27 -5.44
N ARG A 114 13.63 9.15 -6.23
CA ARG A 114 14.15 10.49 -6.56
C ARG A 114 13.83 11.56 -5.53
N ALA A 115 12.78 11.39 -4.72
CA ALA A 115 12.47 12.33 -3.63
C ALA A 115 13.66 12.64 -2.70
N PRO A 116 14.49 11.66 -2.25
CA PRO A 116 15.70 11.95 -1.48
C PRO A 116 16.86 12.52 -2.31
N TYR A 117 16.87 12.34 -3.64
CA TYR A 117 17.89 12.92 -4.52
C TYR A 117 17.60 14.38 -4.89
N ALA A 118 16.34 14.76 -5.05
CA ALA A 118 15.94 16.14 -5.36
C ALA A 118 16.14 17.11 -4.18
N ALA A 119 16.16 16.61 -2.94
CA ALA A 119 16.43 17.41 -1.74
C ALA A 119 17.92 17.76 -1.53
N ASN A 120 18.82 17.20 -2.35
CA ASN A 120 20.28 17.36 -2.26
C ASN A 120 20.93 17.93 -3.54
N LEU A 121 20.15 18.53 -4.43
CA LEU A 121 20.70 19.31 -5.54
C LEU A 121 21.00 20.75 -5.04
N PRO A 122 22.23 21.27 -5.22
CA PRO A 122 22.57 22.65 -4.91
C PRO A 122 21.80 23.66 -5.76
#